data_AF-A0A073CGE6-F1
#
_entry.id   AF-A0A073CGE6-F1
#
_cell.length_a   1.000
_cell.length_b   1.000
_cell.length_c   1.000
_cell.angle_alpha   90.00
_cell.angle_beta   90.00
_cell.angle_gamma   90.00
#
_symmetry.space_group_name_H-M   'P 1'
#
loop_
_entity.id
_entity.type
_entity.pdbx_description
1 polymer ?
#
loop_
_entity_poly.entity_id
_entity_poly.type
_entity_poly.pdbx_seq_one_letter_code
_entity_poly.pdbx_strand_id
1 'polypeptide(L)'
;MPTLPLYFKKIYSIILLRRNFRERNQMTKLIQETFEQISRLPEEQQNTLAIYLQKHLDEFLQKAEKEKRIEEETYTINDFNEETQQAIKNIEEQQNLTVCNNKNELYNELGILRKS
;
A
#
# COMPACT_ATOMS: atom_id res chain seq x y z
N MET A 1 -14.58 10.83 -32.42
CA MET A 1 -13.62 10.39 -31.39
C MET A 1 -14.38 9.54 -30.38
N PRO A 2 -13.97 8.29 -30.09
CA PRO A 2 -14.63 7.51 -29.05
C PRO A 2 -14.39 8.20 -27.70
N THR A 3 -15.47 8.66 -27.09
CA THR A 3 -15.42 9.30 -25.78
C THR A 3 -15.19 8.22 -24.73
N LEU A 4 -13.99 8.18 -24.14
CA LEU A 4 -13.72 7.38 -22.96
C LEU A 4 -14.77 7.69 -21.89
N PRO A 5 -15.49 6.67 -21.39
CA PRO A 5 -16.44 6.84 -20.30
C PRO A 5 -15.84 7.62 -19.12
N LEU A 6 -16.66 8.45 -18.47
CA LEU A 6 -16.24 9.41 -17.45
C LEU A 6 -15.45 8.75 -16.29
N TYR A 7 -15.74 7.48 -16.00
CA TYR A 7 -15.07 6.71 -14.96
C TYR A 7 -13.60 6.38 -15.30
N PHE A 8 -13.28 6.04 -16.56
CA PHE A 8 -11.90 5.78 -16.96
C PHE A 8 -11.04 7.03 -16.95
N LYS A 9 -11.62 8.20 -17.23
CA LYS A 9 -10.93 9.49 -17.08
C LYS A 9 -10.52 9.76 -15.62
N LYS A 10 -11.36 9.40 -14.65
CA LYS A 10 -11.03 9.53 -13.21
C LYS A 10 -9.87 8.60 -12.82
N ILE A 11 -9.89 7.34 -13.26
CA ILE A 11 -8.83 6.37 -12.98
C ILE A 11 -7.49 6.83 -13.58
N TYR A 12 -7.52 7.31 -14.83
CA TYR A 12 -6.35 7.87 -15.52
C TYR A 12 -5.72 9.05 -14.76
N SER A 13 -6.56 9.94 -14.23
CA SER A 13 -6.13 11.11 -13.45
C SER A 13 -5.40 10.72 -12.16
N ILE A 14 -5.91 9.71 -11.45
CA ILE A 14 -5.35 9.23 -10.17
C ILE A 14 -3.98 8.58 -10.39
N ILE A 15 -3.81 7.78 -11.45
CA ILE A 15 -2.54 7.13 -11.76
C ILE A 15 -1.47 8.16 -12.17
N LEU A 16 -1.86 9.23 -12.89
CA LEU A 16 -0.95 10.29 -13.30
C LEU A 16 -0.49 11.21 -12.17
N LEU A 17 -1.35 11.46 -11.17
CA LEU A 17 -1.05 12.37 -10.05
C LEU A 17 -0.03 11.81 -9.03
N ARG A 18 0.25 10.50 -9.05
CA ARG A 18 1.00 9.82 -7.97
C ARG A 18 2.45 9.43 -8.28
N ARG A 19 3.06 9.77 -9.43
CA ARG A 19 4.41 9.27 -9.80
C ARG A 19 5.45 10.33 -10.24
N ASN A 20 6.72 10.02 -9.96
CA ASN A 20 7.91 10.83 -10.22
C ASN A 20 8.12 11.18 -11.71
N PHE A 21 8.67 12.38 -11.97
CA PHE A 21 8.62 13.06 -13.28
C PHE A 21 9.27 12.30 -14.45
N ARG A 22 10.27 11.45 -14.19
CA ARG A 22 11.15 10.90 -15.23
C ARG A 22 10.65 9.58 -15.87
N GLU A 23 9.77 8.82 -15.20
CA GLU A 23 9.16 7.59 -15.74
C GLU A 23 7.77 7.82 -16.37
N ARG A 24 7.26 9.06 -16.31
CA ARG A 24 5.90 9.40 -16.74
C ARG A 24 5.62 9.08 -18.20
N ASN A 25 6.56 9.31 -19.13
CA ASN A 25 6.21 9.24 -20.55
C ASN A 25 5.91 7.83 -21.07
N GLN A 26 6.67 6.81 -20.66
CA GLN A 26 6.44 5.43 -21.13
C GLN A 26 5.22 4.80 -20.46
N MET A 27 5.07 4.98 -19.15
CA MET A 27 3.93 4.45 -18.42
C MET A 27 2.61 5.14 -18.81
N THR A 28 2.63 6.46 -19.03
CA THR A 28 1.45 7.20 -19.49
C THR A 28 0.99 6.71 -20.87
N LYS A 29 1.94 6.41 -21.75
CA LYS A 29 1.64 5.85 -23.07
C LYS A 29 1.04 4.45 -22.99
N LEU A 30 1.60 3.56 -22.17
CA LEU A 30 1.05 2.22 -21.92
C LEU A 30 -0.36 2.27 -21.33
N ILE A 31 -0.61 3.16 -20.37
CA ILE A 31 -1.93 3.34 -19.77
C ILE A 31 -2.92 3.86 -20.82
N GLN A 32 -2.51 4.84 -21.63
CA GLN A 32 -3.34 5.39 -22.70
C GLN A 32 -3.68 4.34 -23.76
N GLU A 33 -2.69 3.58 -24.23
CA GLU A 33 -2.86 2.46 -25.17
C GLU A 33 -3.80 1.40 -24.60
N THR A 34 -3.69 1.09 -23.30
CA THR A 34 -4.56 0.14 -22.62
C THR A 34 -6.00 0.65 -22.57
N PHE A 35 -6.23 1.92 -22.23
CA PHE A 35 -7.58 2.52 -22.24
C PHE A 35 -8.18 2.60 -23.65
N GLU A 36 -7.37 2.89 -24.67
CA GLU A 36 -7.81 2.85 -26.06
C GLU A 36 -8.20 1.43 -26.49
N GLN A 37 -7.45 0.40 -26.08
CA GLN A 37 -7.81 -1.00 -26.33
C GLN A 37 -9.12 -1.37 -25.63
N ILE A 38 -9.32 -0.95 -24.38
CA ILE A 38 -10.57 -1.17 -23.64
C ILE A 38 -11.76 -0.47 -24.33
N SER A 39 -11.57 0.74 -24.87
CA SER A 39 -12.64 1.47 -25.57
C SER A 39 -13.13 0.79 -26.85
N ARG A 40 -12.35 -0.16 -27.38
CA ARG A 40 -12.71 -0.96 -28.57
C ARG A 40 -13.46 -2.25 -28.23
N LEU A 41 -13.57 -2.60 -26.95
CA LEU A 41 -14.32 -3.77 -26.50
C LEU A 41 -15.83 -3.52 -26.55
N PRO A 42 -16.67 -4.56 -26.65
CA PRO A 42 -18.12 -4.43 -26.48
C PRO A 42 -18.49 -3.80 -25.13
N GLU A 43 -19.56 -3.02 -25.09
CA GLU A 43 -19.99 -2.24 -23.91
C GLU A 43 -20.16 -3.09 -22.65
N GLU A 44 -20.69 -4.31 -22.78
CA GLU A 44 -20.85 -5.27 -21.68
C GLU A 44 -19.50 -5.68 -21.05
N GLN A 45 -18.46 -5.84 -21.89
CA GLN A 45 -17.09 -6.13 -21.42
C GLN A 45 -16.44 -4.89 -20.80
N GLN A 46 -16.69 -3.70 -21.37
CA GLN A 46 -16.24 -2.44 -20.78
C GLN A 46 -16.83 -2.24 -19.38
N ASN A 47 -18.12 -2.54 -19.20
CA ASN A 47 -18.81 -2.44 -17.92
C ASN A 47 -18.30 -3.47 -16.90
N THR A 48 -18.06 -4.71 -17.34
CA THR A 48 -17.48 -5.75 -16.48
C THR A 48 -16.08 -5.37 -15.99
N LEU A 49 -15.24 -4.86 -16.89
CA LEU A 49 -13.91 -4.34 -16.56
C LEU A 49 -13.98 -3.11 -15.66
N ALA A 50 -14.95 -2.23 -15.87
CA ALA A 50 -15.16 -1.06 -15.01
C ALA A 50 -15.46 -1.47 -13.56
N ILE A 51 -16.37 -2.43 -13.37
CA ILE A 51 -16.74 -2.96 -12.05
C ILE A 51 -15.55 -3.66 -11.41
N TYR A 52 -14.82 -4.49 -12.18
CA TYR A 52 -13.62 -5.18 -11.69
C TYR A 52 -12.55 -4.19 -11.24
N LEU A 53 -12.23 -3.20 -12.09
CA LEU A 53 -11.25 -2.17 -11.76
C LEU A 53 -11.72 -1.35 -10.57
N GLN A 54 -12.99 -0.94 -10.50
CA GLN A 54 -13.49 -0.18 -9.36
C GLN A 54 -13.36 -0.95 -8.04
N LYS A 55 -13.62 -2.27 -8.05
CA LYS A 55 -13.49 -3.12 -6.87
C LYS A 55 -12.03 -3.30 -6.41
N HIS A 56 -11.09 -3.42 -7.36
CA HIS A 56 -9.70 -3.76 -7.05
C HIS A 56 -8.73 -2.57 -7.06
N LEU A 57 -9.17 -1.41 -7.55
CA LEU A 57 -8.33 -0.21 -7.59
C LEU A 57 -8.05 0.33 -6.19
N ASP A 58 -9.02 0.28 -5.28
CA ASP A 58 -8.80 0.75 -3.89
C ASP A 58 -7.75 -0.11 -3.18
N GLU A 59 -7.82 -1.44 -3.32
CA GLU A 59 -6.81 -2.36 -2.78
C GLU A 59 -5.42 -2.10 -3.38
N PHE A 60 -5.36 -1.88 -4.71
CA PHE A 60 -4.12 -1.57 -5.41
C PHE A 60 -3.51 -0.23 -4.95
N LEU A 61 -4.34 0.80 -4.80
CA LEU A 61 -3.91 2.13 -4.36
C LEU A 61 -3.42 2.10 -2.91
N GLN A 62 -4.11 1.38 -2.03
CA GLN A 62 -3.68 1.22 -0.63
C GLN A 62 -2.34 0.50 -0.54
N LYS A 63 -2.15 -0.57 -1.32
CA LYS A 63 -0.87 -1.29 -1.36
C LYS A 63 0.26 -0.42 -1.89
N ALA A 64 0.02 0.32 -2.97
CA ALA A 64 1.01 1.23 -3.55
C ALA A 64 1.38 2.38 -2.59
N GLU A 65 0.41 2.92 -1.85
CA GLU A 65 0.68 3.92 -0.81
C GLU A 65 1.50 3.35 0.35
N LYS A 66 1.21 2.11 0.77
CA LYS A 66 1.99 1.42 1.80
C LYS A 66 3.43 1.19 1.35
N GLU A 67 3.64 0.69 0.14
CA GLU A 67 4.98 0.49 -0.45
C GLU A 67 5.74 1.81 -0.55
N LYS A 68 5.07 2.89 -0.97
CA LYS A 68 5.66 4.22 -1.00
C LYS A 68 6.11 4.71 0.38
N ARG A 69 5.25 4.57 1.41
CA ARG A 69 5.62 4.93 2.79
C ARG A 69 6.81 4.12 3.30
N ILE A 70 6.95 2.87 2.86
CA ILE A 70 8.09 2.03 3.20
C ILE A 70 9.37 2.56 2.54
N GLU A 71 9.33 2.86 1.24
CA GLU A 71 10.46 3.39 0.48
C GLU A 71 10.93 4.75 1.02
N GLU A 72 9.99 5.62 1.42
CA GLU A 72 10.27 6.95 1.95
C GLU A 72 10.59 6.97 3.45
N GLU A 73 10.64 5.80 4.10
CA GLU A 73 10.83 5.64 5.55
C GLU A 73 9.78 6.38 6.43
N THR A 74 8.61 6.69 5.87
CA THR A 74 7.50 7.40 6.54
C THR A 74 6.39 6.45 6.99
N TYR A 75 6.76 5.34 7.61
CA TYR A 75 5.80 4.33 8.10
C TYR A 75 4.86 4.90 9.16
N THR A 76 3.64 4.37 9.22
CA THR A 76 2.66 4.65 10.28
C THR A 76 2.34 3.39 11.07
N ILE A 77 1.76 3.53 12.27
CA ILE A 77 1.33 2.38 13.09
C ILE A 77 0.41 1.43 12.31
N ASN A 78 -0.44 1.97 11.42
CA ASN A 78 -1.37 1.20 10.60
C ASN A 78 -0.70 0.28 9.57
N ASP A 79 0.60 0.47 9.31
CA ASP A 79 1.34 -0.35 8.34
C ASP A 79 1.77 -1.71 8.94
N PHE A 80 1.71 -1.86 10.27
CA PHE A 80 2.04 -3.09 11.00
C PHE A 80 0.82 -3.98 11.23
N ASN A 81 1.05 -5.27 11.53
CA ASN A 81 -0.03 -6.18 11.94
C ASN A 81 -0.58 -5.82 13.33
N GLU A 82 -1.76 -6.35 13.68
CA GLU A 82 -2.44 -6.02 14.95
C GLU A 82 -1.59 -6.29 16.18
N GLU A 83 -0.82 -7.39 16.18
CA GLU A 83 0.08 -7.76 17.28
C GLU A 83 1.16 -6.69 17.50
N THR A 84 1.80 -6.24 16.43
CA THR A 84 2.84 -5.21 16.49
C THR A 84 2.24 -3.85 16.86
N GLN A 85 1.06 -3.51 16.34
CA GLN A 85 0.35 -2.30 16.74
C GLN A 85 0.07 -2.29 18.24
N GLN A 86 -0.39 -3.42 18.78
CA GLN A 86 -0.67 -3.54 20.21
C GLN A 86 0.62 -3.49 21.04
N ALA A 87 1.71 -4.10 20.57
CA ALA A 87 3.01 -3.99 21.23
C ALA A 87 3.52 -2.54 21.28
N ILE A 88 3.37 -1.77 20.21
CA ILE A 88 3.71 -0.33 20.18
C ILE A 88 2.85 0.44 21.20
N LYS A 89 1.53 0.23 21.22
CA LYS A 89 0.64 0.86 22.21
C LYS A 89 1.03 0.52 23.65
N ASN A 90 1.36 -0.75 23.92
CA ASN A 90 1.83 -1.19 25.23
C ASN A 90 3.10 -0.42 25.67
N ILE A 91 4.01 -0.13 24.73
CA ILE A 91 5.20 0.69 24.99
C ILE A 91 4.83 2.14 25.28
N GLU A 92 4.00 2.77 24.45
CA GLU A 92 3.58 4.17 24.60
C GLU A 92 2.79 4.42 25.89
N GLU A 93 1.91 3.48 26.26
CA GLU A 93 1.06 3.55 27.46
C GLU A 93 1.71 2.95 28.71
N GLN A 94 2.94 2.44 28.59
CA GLN A 94 3.68 1.77 29.67
C GLN A 94 2.92 0.58 30.29
N GLN A 95 2.18 -0.17 29.47
CA GLN A 95 1.42 -1.35 29.89
C GLN A 95 2.15 -2.64 29.51
N ASN A 96 2.08 -3.66 30.37
CA ASN A 96 2.63 -5.00 30.09
C ASN A 96 4.13 -5.00 29.71
N LEU A 97 4.90 -4.05 30.23
CA LEU A 97 6.35 -3.95 30.00
C LEU A 97 7.12 -4.63 31.12
N THR A 98 8.09 -5.46 30.76
CA THR A 98 9.10 -5.98 31.69
C THR A 98 10.32 -5.06 31.66
N VAL A 99 10.61 -4.42 32.79
CA VAL A 99 11.79 -3.53 32.91
C VAL A 99 12.98 -4.35 33.39
N CYS A 100 14.06 -4.33 32.63
CA CYS A 100 15.33 -4.96 32.99
C CYS A 100 16.35 -3.87 33.38
N ASN A 101 17.03 -4.03 34.52
CA ASN A 101 17.97 -3.01 35.00
C ASN A 101 19.33 -3.08 34.30
N ASN A 102 19.64 -4.20 33.65
CA ASN A 102 20.89 -4.42 32.96
C ASN A 102 20.77 -5.48 31.84
N LYS A 103 21.82 -5.62 31.04
CA LYS A 103 21.86 -6.55 29.91
C LYS A 103 21.77 -8.03 30.33
N ASN A 104 22.29 -8.39 31.50
CA ASN A 104 22.24 -9.78 31.97
C ASN A 104 20.81 -10.18 32.35
N GLU A 105 20.08 -9.29 33.03
CA GLU A 105 18.65 -9.46 33.31
C GLU A 105 17.85 -9.56 32.00
N LEU A 106 18.09 -8.67 31.04
CA LEU A 106 17.44 -8.75 29.73
C LEU A 106 17.68 -10.10 29.04
N TYR A 107 18.93 -10.58 29.01
CA TYR A 107 19.24 -11.87 28.37
C TYR A 107 18.69 -13.08 29.13
N ASN A 108 18.51 -12.97 30.46
CA ASN A 108 17.84 -13.99 31.25
C ASN A 108 16.33 -14.01 30.95
N GLU A 109 15.66 -12.85 30.94
CA GLU A 109 14.23 -12.72 30.62
C GLU A 109 13.92 -13.17 29.17
N LEU A 110 14.82 -12.89 28.22
CA LEU A 110 14.72 -13.37 26.84
C LEU A 110 15.08 -14.86 26.68
N GLY A 111 15.54 -15.54 27.74
CA GLY A 111 15.97 -16.95 27.69
C GLY A 111 17.22 -17.22 26.84
N ILE A 112 18.04 -16.20 26.58
CA ILE A 112 19.23 -16.28 25.74
C ILE A 112 20.43 -16.83 26.52
N LEU A 113 20.54 -16.51 27.81
CA LEU A 113 21.58 -17.09 28.68
C LEU A 113 21.19 -18.54 29.05
N ARG A 114 21.84 -19.51 28.39
CA ARG A 114 21.80 -20.92 28.83
C ARG A 114 22.38 -21.00 30.24
N LYS A 115 21.62 -21.61 31.17
CA LYS A 115 22.18 -22.14 32.42
C LYS A 115 23.28 -23.15 32.04
N SER A 116 24.54 -22.75 32.23
CA SER A 116 25.70 -23.64 32.22
C SER A 116 25.72 -24.47 33.50
#